data_AF-A0A6A8AN20-F1
#
_entry.id   AF-A0A6A8AN20-F1
#
_cell.length_a   1.000
_cell.length_b   1.000
_cell.length_c   1.000
_cell.angle_alpha   90.00
_cell.angle_beta   90.00
_cell.angle_gamma   90.00
#
_symmetry.space_group_name_H-M   'P 1'
#
loop_
_entity.id
_entity.type
_entity.pdbx_description
1 polymer ?
#
loop_
_entity_poly.entity_id
_entity_poly.type
_entity_poly.pdbx_seq_one_letter_code
_entity_poly.pdbx_strand_id
1 'polypeptide(L)'
;MATLTHDAEYPCAFELKLLDWERYSPNEDTDIKTVRSGEAYTLWVKYCMDLRVGDSILYKSAKETTLVLEDIKRLIEELQQLADGSKDEVAFDPIEPDFGLVIRHLSESSSVFDVDVWIDFPNQVSHFYGGYGPGLYFWVDASDIERFASQLGAELHAIGAYITEKEER
;
A
#
# COMPACT_ATOMS: atom_id res chain seq x y z
N MET A 1 8.53 -5.48 5.65
CA MET A 1 7.11 -5.39 5.99
C MET A 1 6.87 -4.00 6.51
N ALA A 2 5.89 -3.30 5.97
CA ALA A 2 5.45 -2.01 6.46
C ALA A 2 4.19 -2.17 7.31
N THR A 3 4.17 -1.53 8.47
CA THR A 3 3.08 -1.62 9.45
C THR A 3 2.68 -0.23 9.93
N LEU A 4 1.40 0.10 9.74
CA LEU A 4 0.76 1.27 10.34
C LEU A 4 -0.06 0.77 11.53
N THR A 5 0.30 1.19 12.75
CA THR A 5 -0.26 0.63 13.99
C THR A 5 -0.66 1.71 14.97
N HIS A 6 -1.70 1.40 15.74
CA HIS A 6 -2.08 2.07 16.97
C HIS A 6 -1.83 1.09 18.12
N ASP A 7 -0.96 1.43 19.06
CA ASP A 7 -0.52 0.49 20.11
C ASP A 7 -1.19 0.72 21.49
N ALA A 8 -2.22 1.58 21.58
CA ALA A 8 -2.87 1.91 22.85
C ALA A 8 -4.02 0.95 23.23
N GLU A 9 -5.05 1.45 23.93
CA GLU A 9 -6.22 0.64 24.27
C GLU A 9 -6.93 0.23 22.98
N TYR A 10 -6.98 -1.08 22.71
CA TYR A 10 -7.36 -1.71 21.43
C TYR A 10 -6.32 -1.54 20.31
N PRO A 11 -5.23 -2.34 20.34
CA PRO A 11 -4.21 -2.27 19.30
C PRO A 11 -4.81 -2.55 17.92
N CYS A 12 -4.47 -1.75 16.92
CA CYS A 12 -4.96 -1.88 15.55
C CYS A 12 -3.77 -1.84 14.62
N ALA A 13 -3.71 -2.73 13.62
CA ALA A 13 -2.62 -2.71 12.65
C ALA A 13 -3.13 -2.95 11.24
N PHE A 14 -2.64 -2.13 10.31
CA PHE A 14 -2.67 -2.36 8.88
C PHE A 14 -1.26 -2.68 8.39
N GLU A 15 -1.10 -3.81 7.68
CA GLU A 15 0.19 -4.28 7.21
C GLU A 15 0.22 -4.49 5.71
N LEU A 16 1.29 -4.00 5.11
CA LEU A 16 1.68 -4.29 3.74
C LEU A 16 3.01 -5.02 3.76
N LYS A 17 3.01 -6.26 3.26
CA LYS A 17 4.22 -7.04 3.10
C LYS A 17 4.51 -7.22 1.62
N LEU A 18 5.60 -6.63 1.14
CA LEU A 18 6.09 -6.89 -0.20
C LEU A 18 6.41 -8.39 -0.36
N LEU A 19 5.88 -9.00 -1.41
CA LEU A 19 6.08 -10.40 -1.77
C LEU A 19 7.00 -10.56 -2.97
N ASP A 20 6.67 -9.89 -4.08
CA ASP A 20 7.38 -10.02 -5.35
C ASP A 20 7.17 -8.78 -6.23
N TRP A 21 7.80 -8.77 -7.39
CA TRP A 21 7.60 -7.75 -8.43
C TRP A 21 7.69 -8.36 -9.82
N GLU A 22 6.96 -7.80 -10.78
CA GLU A 22 6.95 -8.24 -12.17
C GLU A 22 6.96 -7.05 -13.14
N ARG A 23 7.52 -7.27 -14.34
CA ARG A 23 7.51 -6.28 -15.43
C ARG A 23 6.37 -6.61 -16.38
N TYR A 24 5.53 -5.63 -16.65
CA TYR A 24 4.43 -5.76 -17.59
C TYR A 24 4.52 -4.69 -18.68
N SER A 25 4.18 -5.03 -19.92
CA SER A 25 3.93 -4.01 -20.95
C SER A 25 2.48 -4.11 -21.41
N PRO A 26 1.85 -2.97 -21.71
CA PRO A 26 0.64 -2.99 -22.51
C PRO A 26 1.03 -3.41 -23.93
N ASN A 27 0.58 -4.59 -24.37
CA ASN A 27 0.58 -4.91 -25.81
C ASN A 27 -0.62 -4.24 -26.50
N GLU A 28 -0.49 -4.00 -27.80
CA GLU A 28 -1.54 -3.42 -28.65
C GLU A 28 -2.89 -4.21 -28.60
N ASP A 29 -2.85 -5.48 -28.18
CA ASP A 29 -4.00 -6.40 -28.10
C ASP A 29 -4.55 -6.63 -26.67
N THR A 30 -4.31 -5.74 -25.71
CA THR A 30 -4.83 -5.79 -24.30
C THR A 30 -4.37 -6.94 -23.39
N ASP A 31 -3.62 -7.92 -23.90
CA ASP A 31 -3.03 -8.98 -23.08
C ASP A 31 -1.76 -8.51 -22.32
N ILE A 32 -1.85 -8.53 -20.99
CA ILE A 32 -0.73 -8.30 -20.08
C ILE A 32 0.28 -9.47 -20.19
N LYS A 33 1.54 -9.19 -20.55
CA LYS A 33 2.60 -10.20 -20.63
C LYS A 33 3.86 -9.76 -19.88
N THR A 34 4.55 -10.73 -19.29
CA THR A 34 5.84 -10.52 -18.63
C THR A 34 6.89 -10.16 -19.68
N VAL A 35 7.59 -9.05 -19.48
CA VAL A 35 8.46 -8.43 -20.50
C VAL A 35 9.92 -8.84 -20.31
N ARG A 36 10.66 -9.01 -21.42
CA ARG A 36 12.12 -9.21 -21.39
C ARG A 36 12.87 -7.90 -21.18
N SER A 37 14.15 -7.98 -20.82
CA SER A 37 14.99 -6.79 -20.68
C SER A 37 15.13 -6.03 -22.00
N GLY A 38 14.98 -4.70 -21.98
CA GLY A 38 15.17 -3.81 -23.14
C GLY A 38 13.88 -3.26 -23.79
N GLU A 39 12.69 -3.68 -23.36
CA GLU A 39 11.41 -3.15 -23.82
C GLU A 39 10.79 -2.19 -22.79
N ALA A 40 9.89 -1.31 -23.21
CA ALA A 40 9.17 -0.43 -22.29
C ALA A 40 8.22 -1.24 -21.40
N TYR A 41 8.27 -1.02 -20.09
CA TYR A 41 7.46 -1.74 -19.11
C TYR A 41 6.94 -0.81 -18.00
N THR A 42 5.86 -1.23 -17.37
CA THR A 42 5.39 -0.79 -16.05
C THR A 42 5.82 -1.83 -15.03
N LEU A 43 6.33 -1.38 -13.88
CA LEU A 43 6.69 -2.29 -12.80
C LEU A 43 5.48 -2.47 -11.87
N TRP A 44 5.08 -3.71 -11.67
CA TRP A 44 4.02 -4.06 -10.74
C TRP A 44 4.67 -4.72 -9.53
N VAL A 45 4.27 -4.29 -8.35
CA VAL A 45 4.75 -4.78 -7.07
C VAL A 45 3.60 -5.49 -6.36
N LYS A 46 3.90 -6.65 -5.81
CA LYS A 46 2.91 -7.54 -5.22
C LYS A 46 3.04 -7.53 -3.71
N TYR A 47 1.92 -7.30 -3.04
CA TYR A 47 1.83 -7.20 -1.61
C TYR A 47 0.88 -8.25 -1.04
N CYS A 48 1.14 -8.67 0.19
CA CYS A 48 0.15 -9.32 1.04
C CYS A 48 -0.33 -8.30 2.07
N MET A 49 -1.62 -8.32 2.37
CA MET A 49 -2.27 -7.41 3.30
C MET A 49 -2.89 -8.12 4.49
N ASP A 50 -2.63 -7.60 5.68
CA ASP A 50 -3.26 -8.05 6.92
C ASP A 50 -3.89 -6.84 7.66
N LEU A 51 -5.09 -7.03 8.21
CA LEU A 51 -5.73 -6.13 9.18
C LEU A 51 -5.87 -6.86 10.52
N ARG A 52 -5.44 -6.23 11.61
CA ARG A 52 -5.44 -6.82 12.96
C ARG A 52 -6.07 -5.91 14.00
N VAL A 53 -6.75 -6.51 14.97
CA VAL A 53 -7.26 -5.87 16.20
C VAL A 53 -6.83 -6.72 17.40
N GLY A 54 -5.96 -6.16 18.25
CA GLY A 54 -5.21 -6.90 19.25
C GLY A 54 -4.45 -8.06 18.61
N ASP A 55 -4.61 -9.25 19.20
CA ASP A 55 -4.01 -10.49 18.67
C ASP A 55 -4.88 -11.16 17.57
N SER A 56 -6.01 -10.57 17.20
CA SER A 56 -6.95 -11.15 16.24
C SER A 56 -6.72 -10.62 14.83
N ILE A 57 -6.69 -11.53 13.86
CA ILE A 57 -6.66 -11.18 12.42
C ILE A 57 -8.10 -10.89 11.99
N LEU A 58 -8.39 -9.63 11.64
CA LEU A 58 -9.66 -9.20 11.08
C LEU A 58 -9.76 -9.56 9.60
N TYR A 59 -8.66 -9.35 8.87
CA TYR A 59 -8.58 -9.65 7.44
C TYR A 59 -7.16 -10.07 7.07
N LYS A 60 -7.07 -10.97 6.09
CA LYS A 60 -5.83 -11.37 5.44
C LYS A 60 -6.12 -11.62 3.98
N SER A 61 -5.36 -10.97 3.09
CA SER A 61 -5.55 -11.13 1.65
C SER A 61 -5.30 -12.57 1.24
N ALA A 62 -6.29 -13.18 0.57
CA ALA A 62 -6.17 -14.55 0.05
C ALA A 62 -5.33 -14.62 -1.23
N LYS A 63 -5.26 -13.51 -1.97
CA LYS A 63 -4.43 -13.33 -3.17
C LYS A 63 -3.41 -12.21 -2.94
N GLU A 64 -2.47 -12.09 -3.88
CA GLU A 64 -1.53 -10.97 -3.94
C GLU A 64 -2.29 -9.71 -4.35
N THR A 65 -2.11 -8.64 -3.59
CA THR A 65 -2.54 -7.29 -3.98
C THR A 65 -1.49 -6.72 -4.91
N THR A 66 -1.88 -6.36 -6.13
CA THR A 66 -0.92 -5.89 -7.11
C THR A 66 -1.06 -4.39 -7.33
N LEU A 67 0.05 -3.68 -7.21
CA LEU A 67 0.09 -2.22 -7.26
C LEU A 67 1.13 -1.79 -8.29
N VAL A 68 0.81 -0.75 -9.04
CA VAL A 68 1.79 -0.11 -9.92
C VAL A 68 2.84 0.56 -9.04
N LEU A 69 4.13 0.44 -9.38
CA LEU A 69 5.23 1.01 -8.60
C LEU A 69 5.03 2.52 -8.36
N GLU A 70 4.56 3.23 -9.39
CA GLU A 70 4.27 4.66 -9.34
C GLU A 70 3.19 5.00 -8.30
N ASP A 71 2.17 4.16 -8.11
CA ASP A 71 1.14 4.37 -7.09
C ASP A 71 1.74 4.26 -5.68
N ILE A 72 2.62 3.27 -5.43
CA ILE A 72 3.29 3.15 -4.11
C ILE A 72 4.27 4.29 -3.86
N LYS A 73 5.00 4.74 -4.89
CA LYS A 73 5.88 5.92 -4.77
C LYS A 73 5.09 7.17 -4.39
N ARG A 74 3.95 7.40 -5.06
CA ARG A 74 3.03 8.50 -4.72
C ARG A 74 2.54 8.36 -3.29
N LEU A 75 2.12 7.16 -2.87
CA LEU A 75 1.69 6.93 -1.49
C LEU A 75 2.78 7.29 -0.48
N ILE A 76 4.03 6.84 -0.68
CA ILE A 76 5.15 7.17 0.22
C ILE A 76 5.39 8.67 0.30
N GLU A 77 5.43 9.36 -0.84
CA GLU A 77 5.63 10.81 -0.89
C GLU A 77 4.52 11.55 -0.15
N GLU A 78 3.26 11.16 -0.38
CA GLU A 78 2.12 11.77 0.28
C GLU A 78 2.09 11.50 1.79
N LEU A 79 2.47 10.29 2.24
CA LEU A 79 2.60 9.98 3.67
C LEU A 79 3.71 10.79 4.34
N GLN A 80 4.82 11.04 3.63
CA GLN A 80 5.91 11.89 4.12
C GLN A 80 5.44 13.34 4.29
N GLN A 81 4.74 13.88 3.29
CA GLN A 81 4.14 15.22 3.34
C GLN A 81 3.07 15.34 4.43
N LEU A 82 2.34 14.25 4.70
CA LEU A 82 1.38 14.20 5.80
C LEU A 82 2.09 14.22 7.16
N ALA A 83 3.15 13.43 7.32
CA ALA A 83 3.91 13.35 8.57
C ALA A 83 4.69 14.64 8.89
N ASP A 84 5.18 15.38 7.88
CA ASP A 84 5.88 16.65 8.06
C ASP A 84 4.94 17.88 8.16
N GLY A 85 3.64 17.68 7.96
CA GLY A 85 2.61 18.72 8.05
C GLY A 85 2.46 19.58 6.80
N SER A 86 3.06 19.20 5.67
CA SER A 86 2.88 19.88 4.37
C SER A 86 1.55 19.52 3.69
N LYS A 87 0.89 18.45 4.15
CA LYS A 87 -0.40 17.97 3.63
C LYS A 87 -1.31 17.59 4.79
N ASP A 88 -2.63 17.78 4.62
CA ASP A 88 -3.62 17.51 5.68
C ASP A 88 -4.32 16.13 5.54
N GLU A 89 -4.26 15.56 4.34
CA GLU A 89 -4.96 14.33 3.98
C GLU A 89 -4.19 13.54 2.91
N VAL A 90 -4.22 12.21 3.02
CA VAL A 90 -3.81 11.25 2.01
C VAL A 90 -5.01 10.38 1.67
N ALA A 91 -5.34 10.29 0.39
CA ALA A 91 -6.36 9.39 -0.12
C ALA A 91 -5.70 8.50 -1.18
N PHE A 92 -5.57 7.22 -0.85
CA PHE A 92 -4.94 6.23 -1.69
C PHE A 92 -5.99 5.25 -2.23
N ASP A 93 -6.21 5.36 -3.54
CA ASP A 93 -7.09 4.52 -4.33
C ASP A 93 -6.29 4.07 -5.59
N PRO A 94 -5.62 2.90 -5.55
CA PRO A 94 -4.79 2.44 -6.65
C PRO A 94 -5.65 1.99 -7.85
N ILE A 95 -5.03 1.86 -9.03
CA ILE A 95 -5.74 1.55 -10.28
C ILE A 95 -6.53 0.22 -10.20
N GLU A 96 -5.97 -0.81 -9.55
CA GLU A 96 -6.67 -2.05 -9.22
C GLU A 96 -6.92 -2.08 -7.71
N PRO A 97 -8.02 -1.48 -7.20
CA PRO A 97 -8.22 -1.37 -5.76
C PRO A 97 -8.61 -2.73 -5.20
N ASP A 98 -7.64 -3.37 -4.57
CA ASP A 98 -7.87 -4.44 -3.61
C ASP A 98 -8.20 -3.86 -2.21
N PHE A 99 -7.84 -2.60 -1.98
CA PHE A 99 -8.15 -1.80 -0.80
C PHE A 99 -8.06 -0.31 -1.12
N GLY A 100 -8.62 0.52 -0.24
CA GLY A 100 -8.30 1.94 -0.16
C GLY A 100 -7.83 2.33 1.25
N LEU A 101 -7.08 3.42 1.30
CA LEU A 101 -6.53 3.98 2.53
C LEU A 101 -6.76 5.49 2.53
N VAL A 102 -7.43 6.00 3.55
CA VAL A 102 -7.55 7.44 3.80
C VAL A 102 -6.91 7.74 5.15
N ILE A 103 -6.03 8.74 5.19
CA ILE A 103 -5.46 9.27 6.43
C ILE A 103 -5.63 10.77 6.43
N ARG A 104 -6.20 11.34 7.49
CA ARG A 104 -6.41 12.80 7.59
C ARG A 104 -6.23 13.28 9.02
N HIS A 105 -6.03 14.58 9.19
CA HIS A 105 -6.00 15.17 10.52
C HIS A 105 -7.36 15.01 11.22
N LEU A 106 -7.33 14.58 12.48
CA LEU A 106 -8.53 14.56 13.32
C LEU A 106 -9.04 15.99 13.58
N SER A 107 -8.12 16.96 13.68
CA SER A 107 -8.39 18.40 13.72
C SER A 107 -7.14 19.20 13.37
N GLU A 108 -7.31 20.48 12.98
CA GLU A 108 -6.22 21.40 12.62
C GLU A 108 -5.15 21.61 13.71
N SER A 109 -5.46 21.27 14.97
CA SER A 109 -4.55 21.41 16.11
C SER A 109 -4.10 20.07 16.70
N SER A 110 -4.53 18.96 16.11
CA SER A 110 -4.22 17.60 16.55
C SER A 110 -2.96 17.09 15.85
N SER A 111 -2.04 16.51 16.62
CA SER A 111 -0.92 15.70 16.10
C SER A 111 -1.34 14.26 15.75
N VAL A 112 -2.63 13.95 15.93
CA VAL A 112 -3.26 12.65 15.72
C VAL A 112 -4.08 12.68 14.44
N PHE A 113 -3.95 11.61 13.66
CA PHE A 113 -4.63 11.37 12.40
C PHE A 113 -5.63 10.24 12.54
N ASP A 114 -6.79 10.32 11.88
CA ASP A 114 -7.63 9.15 11.67
C ASP A 114 -7.20 8.41 10.41
N VAL A 115 -7.21 7.09 10.50
CA VAL A 115 -6.91 6.16 9.43
C VAL A 115 -8.17 5.37 9.14
N ASP A 116 -8.60 5.36 7.89
CA ASP A 116 -9.68 4.53 7.38
C ASP A 116 -9.13 3.61 6.29
N VAL A 117 -9.18 2.30 6.53
CA VAL A 117 -8.81 1.27 5.56
C VAL A 117 -10.06 0.47 5.22
N TRP A 118 -10.39 0.36 3.95
CA TRP A 118 -11.48 -0.48 3.45
C TRP A 118 -10.96 -1.48 2.42
N ILE A 119 -11.57 -2.66 2.38
CA ILE A 119 -11.19 -3.75 1.47
C ILE A 119 -12.23 -3.86 0.36
N ASP A 120 -11.79 -3.91 -0.91
CA ASP A 120 -12.66 -4.28 -2.03
C ASP A 120 -12.81 -5.82 -2.07
N PHE A 121 -13.71 -6.33 -1.22
CA PHE A 121 -13.83 -7.77 -1.03
C PHE A 121 -14.28 -8.53 -2.30
N PRO A 122 -15.24 -8.03 -3.12
CA PRO A 122 -15.56 -8.66 -4.39
C PRO A 122 -14.40 -8.72 -5.38
N ASN A 123 -13.48 -7.73 -5.36
CA ASN A 123 -12.28 -7.80 -6.19
C ASN A 123 -11.31 -8.87 -5.66
N GLN A 124 -11.20 -8.98 -4.34
CA GLN A 124 -10.37 -9.99 -3.68
C GLN A 124 -10.84 -11.43 -3.90
N VAL A 125 -12.15 -11.66 -4.06
CA VAL A 125 -12.73 -13.01 -4.16
C VAL A 125 -13.13 -13.40 -5.58
N SER A 126 -13.58 -12.44 -6.40
CA SER A 126 -14.23 -12.72 -7.69
C SER A 126 -13.79 -11.80 -8.84
N HIS A 127 -12.78 -10.94 -8.61
CA HIS A 127 -12.32 -9.94 -9.59
C HIS A 127 -13.42 -8.98 -10.07
N PHE A 128 -14.43 -8.74 -9.23
CA PHE A 128 -15.49 -7.78 -9.49
C PHE A 128 -15.22 -6.52 -8.67
N TYR A 129 -15.18 -5.35 -9.30
CA TYR A 129 -14.96 -4.09 -8.58
C TYR A 129 -16.20 -3.64 -7.81
N GLY A 130 -16.01 -3.16 -6.58
CA GLY A 130 -17.02 -2.39 -5.85
C GLY A 130 -17.82 -3.16 -4.80
N GLY A 131 -17.17 -3.77 -3.80
CA GLY A 131 -17.88 -4.14 -2.58
C GLY A 131 -17.21 -3.78 -1.26
N TYR A 132 -18.05 -3.78 -0.22
CA TYR A 132 -17.70 -3.42 1.14
C TYR A 132 -17.18 -4.65 1.89
N GLY A 133 -15.86 -4.81 1.94
CA GLY A 133 -15.18 -5.78 2.79
C GLY A 133 -15.04 -5.33 4.25
N PRO A 134 -14.37 -6.13 5.10
CA PRO A 134 -13.91 -5.66 6.39
C PRO A 134 -13.09 -4.37 6.23
N GLY A 135 -13.20 -3.47 7.19
CA GLY A 135 -12.40 -2.25 7.24
C GLY A 135 -11.91 -2.00 8.65
N LEU A 136 -10.92 -1.12 8.78
CA LEU A 136 -10.36 -0.74 10.05
C LEU A 136 -10.28 0.79 10.15
N TYR A 137 -10.84 1.31 11.23
CA TYR A 137 -10.76 2.72 11.58
C TYR A 137 -10.01 2.87 12.90
N PHE A 138 -8.91 3.63 12.89
CA PHE A 138 -8.04 3.80 14.05
C PHE A 138 -7.27 5.12 13.99
N TRP A 139 -6.51 5.43 15.04
CA TRP A 139 -5.75 6.67 15.14
C TRP A 139 -4.26 6.43 15.20
N VAL A 140 -3.49 7.31 14.58
CA VAL A 140 -2.03 7.24 14.54
C VAL A 140 -1.40 8.61 14.78
N ASP A 141 -0.18 8.62 15.29
CA ASP A 141 0.63 9.83 15.36
C ASP A 141 1.48 10.00 14.08
N ALA A 142 1.97 11.22 13.84
CA ALA A 142 2.86 11.51 12.71
C ALA A 142 4.08 10.56 12.62
N SER A 143 4.63 10.14 13.78
CA SER A 143 5.76 9.21 13.82
C SER A 143 5.41 7.81 13.32
N ASP A 144 4.17 7.36 13.49
CA ASP A 144 3.72 6.06 12.98
C ASP A 144 3.59 6.10 11.46
N ILE A 145 3.09 7.22 10.91
CA ILE A 145 2.99 7.49 9.47
C ILE A 145 4.40 7.55 8.86
N GLU A 146 5.32 8.30 9.46
CA GLU A 146 6.71 8.40 9.00
C GLU A 146 7.41 7.05 8.99
N ARG A 147 7.21 6.26 10.06
CA ARG A 147 7.75 4.89 10.15
C ARG A 147 7.17 4.00 9.04
N PHE A 148 5.86 4.06 8.80
CA PHE A 148 5.20 3.28 7.76
C PHE A 148 5.72 3.65 6.36
N ALA A 149 5.81 4.94 6.05
CA ALA A 149 6.36 5.44 4.79
C ALA A 149 7.83 5.01 4.58
N SER A 150 8.64 5.08 5.64
CA SER A 150 10.04 4.65 5.62
C SER A 150 10.19 3.15 5.37
N GLN A 151 9.32 2.33 5.96
CA GLN A 151 9.31 0.88 5.74
C GLN A 151 8.92 0.53 4.29
N LEU A 152 7.89 1.18 3.74
CA LEU A 152 7.51 1.03 2.32
C LEU A 152 8.66 1.45 1.40
N GLY A 153 9.30 2.59 1.68
CA GLY A 153 10.45 3.08 0.93
C GLY A 153 11.64 2.13 0.96
N ALA A 154 11.93 1.51 2.11
CA ALA A 154 12.99 0.52 2.25
C ALA A 154 12.70 -0.76 1.44
N GLU A 155 11.44 -1.23 1.43
CA GLU A 155 11.04 -2.37 0.59
C GLU A 155 11.20 -2.08 -0.90
N LEU A 156 10.78 -0.90 -1.36
CA LEU A 156 10.94 -0.50 -2.77
C LEU A 156 12.40 -0.29 -3.17
N HIS A 157 13.23 0.29 -2.30
CA HIS A 157 14.65 0.47 -2.58
C HIS A 157 15.35 -0.89 -2.79
N ALA A 158 14.97 -1.92 -2.03
CA ALA A 158 15.49 -3.27 -2.22
C ALA A 158 15.14 -3.85 -3.60
N ILE A 159 13.95 -3.55 -4.14
CA ILE A 159 13.58 -3.91 -5.52
C ILE A 159 14.46 -3.19 -6.53
N GLY A 160 14.61 -1.87 -6.39
CA GLY A 160 15.40 -1.04 -7.31
C GLY A 160 16.86 -1.51 -7.40
N ALA A 161 17.51 -1.74 -6.27
CA ALA A 161 18.88 -2.25 -6.22
C ALA A 161 19.00 -3.61 -6.94
N TYR A 162 18.03 -4.51 -6.73
CA TYR A 162 18.02 -5.82 -7.37
C TYR A 162 17.75 -5.76 -8.89
N ILE A 163 16.96 -4.80 -9.35
CA ILE A 163 16.74 -4.55 -10.78
C ILE A 163 18.05 -4.08 -11.43
N THR A 164 18.72 -3.08 -10.84
CA THR A 164 19.98 -2.55 -11.37
C THR A 164 21.07 -3.63 -11.43
N GLU A 165 21.23 -4.45 -10.40
CA GLU A 165 22.19 -5.57 -10.40
C GLU A 165 21.94 -6.60 -11.51
N LYS A 166 20.68 -6.81 -11.90
CA LYS A 166 20.32 -7.74 -12.99
C LYS A 166 20.47 -7.15 -14.38
N GLU A 167 20.39 -5.83 -14.52
CA GLU A 167 20.60 -5.15 -15.81
C GLU A 167 22.08 -4.96 -16.14
N GLU A 168 22.95 -4.95 -15.13
CA GLU A 168 24.41 -4.86 -15.29
C GLU A 168 25.12 -6.23 -15.51
N ARG A 169 24.38 -7.35 -15.47
CA ARG A 169 24.89 -8.72 -15.70
C ARG A 169 24.52 -9.27 -17.07
#